data_AF-A0A3D5FC43-F1
#
_entry.id   AF-A0A3D5FC43-F1
#
_cell.length_a   1.000
_cell.length_b   1.000
_cell.length_c   1.000
_cell.angle_alpha   90.00
_cell.angle_beta   90.00
_cell.angle_gamma   90.00
#
_symmetry.space_group_name_H-M   'P 1'
#
loop_
_entity.id
_entity.type
_entity.pdbx_description
1 polymer ?
#
loop_
_entity_poly.entity_id
_entity_poly.type
_entity_poly.pdbx_seq_one_letter_code
_entity_poly.pdbx_strand_id
1 'polypeptide(L)' 'LHQKEVGDILALDIALRRNEHDWVEKLPDSLADKIDKSLYYGHFFCHVFHQ' A
#
# COMPACT_ATOMS: atom_id res chain seq x y z
N LEU A 1 -8.84 -1.51 -19.44
CA LEU A 1 -7.96 -1.92 -20.56
C LEU A 1 -6.94 -3.02 -20.19
N HIS A 2 -6.66 -3.34 -18.91
CA HIS A 2 -5.68 -4.37 -18.53
C HIS A 2 -6.24 -5.52 -17.63
N GLN A 3 -7.56 -5.70 -17.52
CA GLN A 3 -8.18 -6.69 -16.62
C GLN A 3 -7.78 -8.16 -16.86
N LYS A 4 -7.18 -8.49 -18.01
CA LYS A 4 -6.67 -9.85 -18.30
C LYS A 4 -5.24 -10.08 -17.81
N GLU A 5 -4.50 -9.00 -17.53
CA GLU A 5 -3.08 -9.01 -17.19
C GLU A 5 -2.84 -8.70 -15.71
N VAL A 6 -3.72 -7.90 -15.11
CA VAL A 6 -3.73 -7.59 -13.67
C VAL A 6 -4.99 -8.11 -13.01
N GLY A 7 -4.84 -8.57 -11.77
CA GLY A 7 -5.97 -8.98 -10.92
C GLY A 7 -6.81 -7.81 -10.44
N ASP A 8 -7.80 -8.10 -9.60
CA ASP A 8 -8.60 -7.08 -8.93
C ASP A 8 -7.75 -6.24 -7.96
N ILE A 9 -8.28 -5.07 -7.58
CA ILE A 9 -7.65 -4.18 -6.61
C ILE A 9 -7.64 -4.86 -5.24
N LEU A 10 -6.46 -4.98 -4.65
CA LEU A 10 -6.29 -5.27 -3.23
C LEU A 10 -6.20 -3.93 -2.50
N ALA A 11 -7.19 -3.62 -1.67
CA ALA A 11 -7.20 -2.40 -0.86
C ALA A 11 -6.89 -2.74 0.60
N LEU A 12 -5.94 -2.02 1.19
CA LEU A 12 -5.54 -2.10 2.58
C LEU A 12 -5.86 -0.79 3.30
N ASP A 13 -6.40 -0.90 4.50
CA ASP A 13 -6.65 0.25 5.39
C ASP A 13 -5.87 0.03 6.68
N ILE A 14 -4.83 0.85 6.90
CA ILE A 14 -3.83 0.63 7.95
C ILE A 14 -3.72 1.87 8.83
N ALA A 15 -3.90 1.69 10.13
CA ALA A 15 -3.58 2.67 11.14
C ALA A 15 -2.23 2.32 11.81
N LEU A 16 -1.20 3.13 11.58
CA LEU A 16 0.10 2.97 12.22
C LEU A 16 0.09 3.53 13.64
N ARG A 17 1.09 3.15 14.44
CA ARG A 17 1.35 3.80 15.72
C ARG A 17 1.69 5.27 15.47
N ARG A 18 1.24 6.15 16.38
CA ARG A 18 1.46 7.61 16.27
C ARG A 18 2.93 8.03 16.34
N ASN A 19 3.80 7.18 16.88
CA ASN A 19 5.24 7.41 16.94
C ASN A 19 6.00 6.65 15.84
N GLU A 20 5.30 6.14 14.82
CA GLU A 20 5.94 5.47 13.69
C GLU A 20 6.48 6.50 12.71
N HIS A 21 7.77 6.43 12.43
CA HIS A 21 8.46 7.34 11.51
C HIS A 21 8.67 6.70 10.13
N ASP A 22 8.73 5.36 10.09
CA ASP A 22 8.90 4.58 8.86
C ASP A 22 7.53 4.18 8.30
N TRP A 23 6.77 5.17 7.82
CA TRP A 23 5.41 4.98 7.32
C TRP A 23 5.35 4.49 5.86
N VAL A 24 6.46 4.56 5.11
CA VAL A 24 6.58 3.97 3.78
C VAL A 24 7.01 2.51 3.93
N GLU A 25 6.18 1.61 3.43
CA GLU A 25 6.46 0.18 3.51
C GLU A 25 7.69 -0.24 2.70
N LYS A 26 8.30 -1.36 3.11
CA LYS A 26 9.36 -2.03 2.37
C LYS A 26 8.92 -3.47 2.14
N LEU A 27 8.32 -3.72 0.99
CA LEU A 27 7.89 -5.07 0.62
C LEU A 27 9.11 -5.91 0.20
N PRO A 28 9.14 -7.21 0.53
CA PRO A 28 10.14 -8.11 -0.02
C PRO A 28 9.95 -8.28 -1.53
N ASP A 29 11.04 -8.49 -2.28
CA ASP A 29 11.03 -8.61 -3.74
C ASP A 29 9.98 -9.62 -4.25
N SER A 30 9.87 -10.76 -3.57
CA SER A 30 8.88 -11.82 -3.89
C SER A 30 7.40 -11.38 -3.89
N LEU A 31 7.09 -10.24 -3.26
CA LEU A 31 5.78 -9.62 -3.24
C LEU A 31 5.74 -8.38 -4.13
N ALA A 32 6.76 -7.53 -4.10
CA ALA A 32 6.85 -6.35 -4.95
C ALA A 32 6.74 -6.71 -6.44
N ASP A 33 7.36 -7.83 -6.86
CA ASP A 33 7.30 -8.34 -8.24
C ASP A 33 5.90 -8.77 -8.70
N LYS A 34 4.95 -8.92 -7.77
CA LYS A 34 3.56 -9.31 -8.05
C LYS A 34 2.61 -8.11 -8.10
N ILE A 35 3.11 -6.91 -7.81
CA ILE A 35 2.31 -5.69 -7.75
C ILE A 35 2.64 -4.84 -8.98
N ASP A 36 1.65 -4.62 -9.85
CA ASP A 36 1.84 -3.74 -11.00
C ASP A 36 1.99 -2.27 -10.56
N LYS A 37 1.16 -1.81 -9.62
CA LYS A 37 1.17 -0.44 -9.09
C LYS A 37 0.75 -0.43 -7.62
N SER A 38 1.50 0.29 -6.78
CA SER A 38 1.10 0.62 -5.42
C SER A 38 0.57 2.05 -5.34
N LEU A 39 -0.53 2.27 -4.64
CA LEU A 39 -1.17 3.58 -4.50
C LEU A 39 -1.19 3.98 -3.02
N TYR A 40 -0.34 4.93 -2.63
CA TYR A 40 -0.26 5.38 -1.24
C TYR A 40 -1.00 6.71 -1.05
N TYR A 41 -2.08 6.69 -0.28
CA TYR A 41 -2.83 7.90 0.10
C TYR A 41 -3.45 7.74 1.48
N GLY A 42 -3.94 8.81 2.11
CA GLY A 42 -4.56 8.70 3.44
C GLY A 42 -4.55 9.98 4.25
N HIS A 43 -4.76 9.83 5.56
CA HIS A 43 -4.82 10.90 6.54
C HIS A 43 -3.50 11.00 7.30
N PHE A 44 -2.55 11.77 6.74
CA PHE A 44 -1.17 11.82 7.23
C PHE A 44 -1.05 12.10 8.74
N PHE A 45 -1.73 13.14 9.25
CA PHE A 45 -1.65 13.48 10.69
C PHE A 45 -2.36 12.49 11.62
N CYS A 46 -3.23 11.64 11.08
CA CYS A 46 -3.91 10.60 11.84
C CYS A 46 -3.17 9.25 11.78
N HIS A 47 -2.06 9.16 11.03
CA HIS A 47 -1.32 7.92 10.78
C HIS A 47 -2.21 6.80 10.17
N VAL A 48 -3.18 7.19 9.32
CA VAL A 48 -4.06 6.25 8.60
C VAL A 48 -3.73 6.29 7.12
N PHE A 49 -3.48 5.13 6.52
CA PHE A 49 -3.07 4.96 5.14
C PHE A 49 -3.96 3.96 4.41
N HIS A 50 -4.32 4.30 3.18
CA HIS A 50 -4.99 3.47 2.20
C HIS A 50 -3.94 3.08 1.16
N GLN A 51 -3.74 1.77 0.98
CA GLN A 51 -2.70 1.17 0.13
C GLN A 51 -3.30 0.15 -0.83
#